data_AF-A0A6N7PHY9-F1
#
_entry.id   AF-A0A6N7PHY9-F1
#
_cell.length_a   1.000
_cell.length_b   1.000
_cell.length_c   1.000
_cell.angle_alpha   90.00
_cell.angle_beta   90.00
_cell.angle_gamma   90.00
#
_symmetry.space_group_name_H-M   'P 1'
#
loop_
_entity.id
_entity.type
_entity.pdbx_description
1 polymer ?
#
loop_
_entity_poly.entity_id
_entity_poly.type
_entity_poly.pdbx_seq_one_letter_code
_entity_poly.pdbx_strand_id
1 'polypeptide(L)'
;MQRPNRNTIPSKCLDLAGYSERMLGKFSPSIVLMALAAKMKAGAAALAASQQAYEQAVRDILPARVDVKYENFVSDRRVRLTQQKAEIADGRRGGPIATLLFPEGSAPITKLVGASQVKAMVDLEGRLDVAEASWPEAQAEKAEIEERRKQYEAALESRQLAAQKARNLRVARDAAKEAFLTMYVEVMSRVAAEFPRDKPTQDLFFDEVRTRSALATADASDGDEAESDESLESSTTTA
;
A
#
# COMPACT_ATOMS: atom_id res chain seq x y z
N MET A 1 -17.21 24.78 -16.88
CA MET A 1 -16.87 23.54 -16.17
C MET A 1 -15.39 23.37 -15.90
N GLN A 2 -15.06 22.92 -14.69
CA GLN A 2 -13.70 22.56 -14.30
C GLN A 2 -13.32 21.20 -14.90
N ARG A 3 -12.18 21.12 -15.58
CA ARG A 3 -11.66 19.86 -16.15
C ARG A 3 -10.91 19.07 -15.08
N PRO A 4 -10.99 17.72 -15.08
CA PRO A 4 -10.11 16.93 -14.23
C PRO A 4 -8.65 17.23 -14.60
N ASN A 5 -7.78 17.24 -13.60
CA ASN A 5 -6.37 17.58 -13.75
C ASN A 5 -5.48 16.58 -13.02
N ARG A 6 -4.16 16.81 -13.04
CA ARG A 6 -3.17 15.94 -12.39
C ARG A 6 -3.39 15.76 -10.89
N ASN A 7 -4.07 16.70 -10.23
CA ASN A 7 -4.36 16.65 -8.79
C ASN A 7 -5.70 15.96 -8.47
N THR A 8 -6.57 15.75 -9.46
CA THR A 8 -7.82 15.01 -9.29
C THR A 8 -7.51 13.56 -8.94
N ILE A 9 -8.03 13.04 -7.82
CA ILE A 9 -7.75 11.65 -7.41
C ILE A 9 -8.36 10.64 -8.41
N PRO A 10 -7.76 9.45 -8.60
CA PRO A 10 -8.25 8.45 -9.56
C PRO A 10 -9.72 8.08 -9.39
N SER A 11 -10.21 7.93 -8.15
CA SER A 11 -11.62 7.63 -7.89
C SER A 11 -12.56 8.69 -8.47
N LYS A 12 -12.27 9.98 -8.25
CA LYS A 12 -13.09 11.06 -8.82
C LYS A 12 -13.01 11.10 -10.35
N CYS A 13 -11.86 10.77 -10.95
CA CYS A 13 -11.77 10.61 -12.41
C CYS A 13 -12.72 9.50 -12.92
N LEU A 14 -12.82 8.39 -12.20
CA LEU A 14 -13.74 7.29 -12.54
C LEU A 14 -15.21 7.71 -12.40
N ASP A 15 -15.56 8.47 -11.35
CA ASP A 15 -16.92 9.00 -11.18
C ASP A 15 -17.33 9.91 -12.34
N LEU A 16 -16.43 10.84 -12.73
CA LEU A 16 -16.65 11.74 -13.87
C LEU A 16 -16.80 10.96 -15.17
N ALA A 17 -15.99 9.93 -15.38
CA ALA A 17 -16.09 9.06 -16.55
C ALA A 17 -17.43 8.33 -16.59
N GLY A 18 -17.88 7.78 -15.46
CA GLY A 18 -19.16 7.09 -15.36
C GLY A 18 -20.36 8.00 -15.62
N TYR A 19 -20.31 9.25 -15.11
CA TYR A 19 -21.29 10.27 -15.45
C TYR A 19 -21.32 10.55 -16.95
N SER A 20 -20.15 10.87 -17.54
CA SER A 20 -20.06 11.21 -18.97
C SER A 20 -20.45 10.05 -19.88
N GLU A 21 -20.03 8.82 -19.57
CA GLU A 21 -20.46 7.61 -20.30
C GLU A 21 -21.98 7.48 -20.28
N ARG A 22 -22.59 7.58 -19.09
CA ARG A 22 -24.04 7.43 -18.93
C ARG A 22 -24.80 8.52 -19.67
N MET A 23 -24.32 9.76 -19.63
CA MET A 23 -24.93 10.88 -20.34
C MET A 23 -24.78 10.74 -21.86
N LEU A 24 -23.59 10.43 -22.37
CA LEU A 24 -23.38 10.16 -23.80
C LEU A 24 -24.28 9.00 -24.29
N GLY A 25 -24.45 7.96 -23.48
CA GLY A 25 -25.33 6.83 -23.79
C GLY A 25 -26.82 7.17 -23.89
N LYS A 26 -27.27 8.30 -23.34
CA LYS A 26 -28.67 8.77 -23.51
C LYS A 26 -28.95 9.27 -24.93
N PHE A 27 -27.92 9.62 -25.70
CA PHE A 27 -28.03 10.10 -27.07
C PHE A 27 -27.77 8.97 -28.07
N SER A 28 -28.40 7.82 -27.85
CA SER A 28 -28.21 6.59 -28.65
C SER A 28 -28.45 6.71 -30.17
N PRO A 29 -29.23 7.68 -30.70
CA PRO A 29 -29.30 7.87 -32.16
C PRO A 29 -28.01 8.40 -32.79
N SER A 30 -27.13 9.05 -32.03
CA SER A 30 -25.86 9.59 -32.55
C SER A 30 -24.75 8.54 -32.46
N ILE A 31 -24.32 8.04 -33.62
CA ILE A 31 -23.20 7.10 -33.75
C ILE A 31 -21.92 7.70 -33.17
N VAL A 32 -21.70 9.01 -33.35
CA VAL A 32 -20.53 9.73 -32.85
C VAL A 32 -20.50 9.71 -31.32
N LEU A 33 -21.60 10.06 -30.67
CA LEU A 33 -21.66 10.10 -29.20
C LEU A 33 -21.58 8.70 -28.58
N MET A 34 -22.13 7.68 -29.24
CA MET A 34 -21.94 6.28 -28.85
C MET A 34 -20.46 5.86 -28.90
N ALA A 35 -19.73 6.25 -29.95
CA ALA A 35 -18.29 5.97 -30.05
C ALA A 35 -17.49 6.68 -28.95
N LEU A 36 -17.86 7.92 -28.60
CA LEU A 36 -17.25 8.64 -27.48
C LEU A 36 -17.56 7.97 -26.13
N ALA A 37 -18.79 7.48 -25.92
CA ALA A 37 -19.15 6.73 -24.72
C ALA A 37 -18.29 5.47 -24.57
N ALA A 38 -18.13 4.70 -25.66
CA ALA A 38 -17.28 3.51 -25.66
C ALA A 38 -15.81 3.85 -25.37
N LYS A 39 -15.30 4.97 -25.91
CA LYS A 39 -13.94 5.46 -25.64
C LYS A 39 -13.76 5.88 -24.17
N MET A 40 -14.74 6.59 -23.61
CA MET A 40 -14.75 6.98 -22.20
C MET A 40 -14.73 5.75 -21.29
N LYS A 41 -15.59 4.77 -21.57
CA LYS A 41 -15.67 3.49 -20.86
C LYS A 41 -14.35 2.73 -20.89
N ALA A 42 -13.72 2.63 -22.06
CA ALA A 42 -12.44 1.93 -22.22
C ALA A 42 -11.31 2.60 -21.42
N GLY A 43 -11.21 3.93 -21.46
CA GLY A 43 -10.23 4.66 -20.67
C GLY A 43 -10.48 4.57 -19.15
N ALA A 44 -11.74 4.63 -18.73
CA ALA A 44 -12.13 4.43 -17.33
C ALA A 44 -11.77 3.03 -16.84
N ALA A 45 -12.05 1.99 -17.64
CA ALA A 45 -11.69 0.61 -17.31
C ALA A 45 -10.17 0.42 -17.17
N ALA A 46 -9.38 1.01 -18.06
CA ALA A 46 -7.91 0.95 -17.99
C ALA A 46 -7.35 1.65 -16.74
N LEU A 47 -7.90 2.82 -16.38
CA LEU A 47 -7.55 3.52 -15.14
C LEU A 47 -7.95 2.73 -13.90
N ALA A 48 -9.17 2.18 -13.87
CA ALA A 48 -9.68 1.37 -12.76
C ALA A 48 -8.83 0.12 -12.53
N ALA A 49 -8.48 -0.61 -13.61
CA ALA A 49 -7.61 -1.78 -13.52
C ALA A 49 -6.23 -1.44 -12.96
N SER A 50 -5.64 -0.33 -13.42
CA SER A 50 -4.32 0.14 -12.93
C SER A 50 -4.37 0.58 -11.47
N GLN A 51 -5.45 1.26 -11.05
CA GLN A 51 -5.68 1.64 -9.66
C GLN A 51 -5.84 0.40 -8.76
N GLN A 52 -6.66 -0.57 -9.17
CA GLN A 52 -6.88 -1.81 -8.43
C GLN A 52 -5.58 -2.61 -8.28
N ALA A 53 -4.78 -2.72 -9.34
CA ALA A 53 -3.49 -3.41 -9.30
C ALA A 53 -2.53 -2.74 -8.31
N TYR A 54 -2.47 -1.40 -8.30
CA TYR A 54 -1.67 -0.65 -7.34
C TYR A 54 -2.15 -0.87 -5.89
N GLU A 55 -3.45 -0.76 -5.63
CA GLU A 55 -4.01 -0.98 -4.29
C GLU A 55 -3.74 -2.40 -3.78
N GLN A 56 -3.91 -3.40 -4.65
CA GLN A 56 -3.59 -4.78 -4.32
C GLN A 56 -2.10 -4.93 -3.98
N ALA A 57 -1.20 -4.37 -4.79
CA ALA A 57 0.23 -4.44 -4.50
C ALA A 57 0.64 -3.73 -3.19
N VAL A 58 -0.08 -2.68 -2.78
CA VAL A 58 0.13 -2.05 -1.47
C VAL A 58 -0.30 -2.99 -0.33
N ARG A 59 -1.41 -3.73 -0.50
CA ARG A 59 -1.85 -4.74 0.47
C ARG A 59 -0.86 -5.91 0.54
N ASP A 60 -0.30 -6.33 -0.60
CA ASP A 60 0.69 -7.41 -0.71
C ASP A 60 2.01 -7.11 0.04
N ILE A 61 2.28 -5.85 0.42
CA ILE A 61 3.45 -5.50 1.24
C ILE A 61 3.29 -6.01 2.68
N LEU A 62 2.06 -6.14 3.19
CA LEU A 62 1.81 -6.47 4.59
C LEU A 62 2.34 -7.87 4.97
N PRO A 63 2.05 -8.96 4.23
CA PRO A 63 2.64 -10.26 4.50
C PRO A 63 4.17 -10.22 4.59
N ALA A 64 4.85 -9.61 3.61
CA ALA A 64 6.31 -9.52 3.62
C ALA A 64 6.87 -8.74 4.83
N ARG A 65 6.13 -7.76 5.36
CA ARG A 65 6.51 -7.07 6.61
C ARG A 65 6.37 -7.97 7.84
N VAL A 66 5.33 -8.80 7.86
CA VAL A 66 5.09 -9.77 8.94
C VAL A 66 6.21 -10.82 8.93
N ASP A 67 6.54 -11.36 7.76
CA ASP A 67 7.59 -12.37 7.61
C ASP A 67 8.94 -11.84 8.08
N VAL A 68 9.36 -10.64 7.66
CA VAL A 68 10.59 -10.01 8.16
C VAL A 68 10.58 -9.86 9.69
N LYS A 69 9.45 -9.47 10.28
CA LYS A 69 9.34 -9.33 11.74
C LYS A 69 9.44 -10.68 12.44
N TYR A 70 8.81 -11.71 11.89
CA TYR A 70 8.84 -13.07 12.43
C TYR A 70 10.26 -13.66 12.34
N GLU A 71 10.90 -13.59 11.17
CA GLU A 71 12.25 -14.12 10.97
C GLU A 71 13.30 -13.39 11.81
N ASN A 72 13.15 -12.07 12.01
CA ASN A 72 13.98 -11.33 12.96
C ASN A 72 13.84 -11.88 14.39
N PHE A 73 12.60 -12.12 14.85
CA PHE A 73 12.34 -12.68 16.18
C PHE A 73 12.90 -14.09 16.36
N VAL A 74 12.70 -14.97 15.38
CA VAL A 74 13.17 -16.36 15.45
C VAL A 74 14.69 -16.43 15.36
N SER A 75 15.32 -15.61 14.50
CA SER A 75 16.77 -15.50 14.39
C SER A 75 17.40 -15.00 15.70
N ASP A 76 16.85 -13.94 16.29
CA ASP A 76 17.30 -13.42 17.59
C ASP A 76 17.23 -14.48 18.70
N ARG A 77 16.12 -15.22 18.74
CA ARG A 77 15.94 -16.30 19.71
C ARG A 77 16.98 -17.39 19.50
N ARG A 78 17.25 -17.78 18.25
CA ARG A 78 18.26 -18.80 17.93
C ARG A 78 19.65 -18.36 18.37
N VAL A 79 20.06 -17.13 18.05
CA VAL A 79 21.36 -16.58 18.46
C VAL A 79 21.55 -16.64 19.99
N ARG A 80 20.52 -16.28 20.76
CA ARG A 80 20.56 -16.36 22.24
C ARG A 80 20.64 -17.81 22.74
N LEU A 81 19.91 -18.73 22.12
CA LEU A 81 19.96 -20.16 22.46
C LEU A 81 21.34 -20.76 22.15
N THR A 82 21.97 -20.39 21.04
CA THR A 82 23.32 -20.83 20.69
C THR A 82 24.34 -20.30 21.71
N GLN A 83 24.23 -19.04 22.16
CA GLN A 83 25.06 -18.53 23.26
C GLN A 83 24.85 -19.36 24.54
N GLN A 84 23.60 -19.62 24.92
CA GLN A 84 23.30 -20.40 26.12
C GLN A 84 23.89 -21.82 26.05
N LYS A 85 23.79 -22.49 24.89
CA LYS A 85 24.37 -23.82 24.69
C LYS A 85 25.90 -23.81 24.78
N ALA A 86 26.55 -22.79 24.23
CA ALA A 86 28.00 -22.60 24.39
C ALA A 86 28.40 -22.42 25.86
N GLU A 87 27.66 -21.60 26.62
CA GLU A 87 27.90 -21.41 28.06
C GLU A 87 27.66 -22.69 28.88
N ILE A 88 26.71 -23.54 28.47
CA ILE A 88 26.49 -24.87 29.07
C ILE A 88 27.67 -25.79 28.78
N ALA A 89 28.18 -25.81 27.55
CA ALA A 89 29.35 -26.61 27.18
C ALA A 89 30.60 -26.19 27.97
N ASP A 90 30.75 -24.90 28.24
CA ASP A 90 31.82 -24.36 29.10
C ASP A 90 31.62 -24.64 30.60
N GLY A 91 30.41 -25.03 31.03
CA GLY A 91 30.03 -25.17 32.44
C GLY A 91 29.92 -23.86 33.22
N ARG A 92 30.09 -22.70 32.57
CA ARG A 92 29.97 -21.36 33.17
C ARG A 92 29.65 -20.29 32.13
N ARG A 93 28.99 -19.21 32.57
CA ARG A 93 28.73 -18.03 31.75
C ARG A 93 30.03 -17.36 31.32
N GLY A 94 30.17 -17.06 30.02
CA GLY A 94 31.37 -16.44 29.46
C GLY A 94 32.61 -17.32 29.55
N GLY A 95 32.46 -18.64 29.43
CA GLY A 95 33.59 -19.54 29.30
C GLY A 95 34.30 -19.42 27.94
N PRO A 96 35.36 -20.21 27.71
CA PRO A 96 36.19 -20.11 26.51
C PRO A 96 35.42 -20.23 25.19
N ILE A 97 34.50 -21.19 25.07
CA ILE A 97 33.68 -21.39 23.85
C ILE A 97 32.73 -20.20 23.68
N ALA A 98 32.02 -19.82 24.75
CA ALA A 98 31.08 -18.70 24.73
C ALA A 98 31.77 -17.37 24.39
N THR A 99 32.96 -17.10 24.93
CA THR A 99 33.74 -15.89 24.63
C THR A 99 34.30 -15.88 23.21
N LEU A 100 34.71 -17.05 22.68
CA LEU A 100 35.12 -17.18 21.28
C LEU A 100 33.96 -16.83 20.32
N LEU A 101 32.78 -17.38 20.59
CA LEU A 101 31.60 -17.18 19.75
C LEU A 101 30.94 -15.81 19.97
N PHE A 102 30.94 -15.30 21.19
CA PHE A 102 30.22 -14.09 21.62
C PHE A 102 31.12 -13.21 22.51
N PRO A 103 32.16 -12.57 21.95
CA PRO A 103 33.13 -11.80 22.74
C PRO A 103 32.49 -10.64 23.52
N GLU A 104 31.41 -10.07 22.97
CA GLU A 104 30.63 -8.99 23.58
C GLU A 104 29.20 -9.46 23.96
N GLY A 105 28.99 -10.77 24.05
CA GLY A 105 27.65 -11.38 24.15
C GLY A 105 26.87 -11.37 22.83
N SER A 106 25.60 -11.79 22.88
CA SER A 106 24.71 -11.83 21.70
C SER A 106 24.07 -10.48 21.34
N ALA A 107 24.13 -9.48 22.23
CA ALA A 107 23.47 -8.19 22.03
C ALA A 107 23.91 -7.45 20.75
N PRO A 108 25.21 -7.41 20.37
CA PRO A 108 25.64 -6.77 19.13
C PRO A 108 25.08 -7.40 17.85
N ILE A 109 24.59 -8.64 17.91
CA ILE A 109 23.93 -9.32 16.78
C ILE A 109 22.43 -9.05 16.84
N THR A 110 21.79 -9.32 17.98
CA THR A 110 20.30 -9.26 18.12
C THR A 110 19.71 -7.86 18.19
N LYS A 111 20.53 -6.80 18.37
CA LYS A 111 20.07 -5.40 18.27
C LYS A 111 20.09 -4.89 16.84
N LEU A 112 20.80 -5.56 15.93
CA LEU A 112 20.84 -5.20 14.52
C LEU A 112 19.54 -5.60 13.83
N VAL A 113 19.27 -4.99 12.69
CA VAL A 113 18.12 -5.31 11.84
C VAL A 113 18.53 -5.33 10.38
N GLY A 114 17.81 -6.10 9.56
CA GLY A 114 18.04 -6.19 8.13
C GLY A 114 19.43 -6.72 7.76
N ALA A 115 20.04 -6.11 6.75
CA ALA A 115 21.32 -6.57 6.18
C ALA A 115 22.48 -6.59 7.19
N SER A 116 22.49 -5.68 8.17
CA SER A 116 23.54 -5.64 9.20
C SER A 116 23.49 -6.86 10.11
N GLN A 117 22.28 -7.33 10.45
CA GLN A 117 22.11 -8.55 11.25
C GLN A 117 22.50 -9.80 10.45
N VAL A 118 22.11 -9.87 9.16
CA VAL A 118 22.52 -10.95 8.26
C VAL A 118 24.05 -11.07 8.22
N LYS A 119 24.76 -9.94 8.05
CA LYS A 119 26.23 -9.91 8.08
C LYS A 119 26.79 -10.44 9.41
N ALA A 120 26.24 -9.98 10.53
CA ALA A 120 26.69 -10.43 11.85
C ALA A 120 26.41 -11.94 12.11
N MET A 121 25.36 -12.50 11.50
CA MET A 121 25.10 -13.94 11.52
C MET A 121 26.12 -14.72 10.69
N VAL A 122 26.55 -14.22 9.52
CA VAL A 122 27.66 -14.81 8.76
C VAL A 122 28.96 -14.81 9.57
N ASP A 123 29.24 -13.71 10.27
CA ASP A 123 30.42 -13.62 11.16
C ASP A 123 30.30 -14.61 12.34
N LEU A 124 29.08 -14.92 12.81
CA LEU A 124 28.84 -15.97 13.81
C LEU A 124 29.05 -17.38 13.23
N GLU A 125 28.60 -17.64 12.01
CA GLU A 125 28.85 -18.92 11.31
C GLU A 125 30.36 -19.19 11.19
N GLY A 126 31.15 -18.19 10.81
CA GLY A 126 32.61 -18.33 10.75
C GLY A 126 33.27 -18.59 12.11
N ARG A 127 32.71 -18.02 13.20
CA ARG A 127 33.19 -18.33 14.57
C ARG A 127 32.81 -19.75 15.00
N LEU A 128 31.64 -20.24 14.60
CA LEU A 128 31.20 -21.62 14.87
C LEU A 128 32.09 -22.65 14.15
N ASP A 129 32.55 -22.35 12.93
CA ASP A 129 33.53 -23.20 12.22
C ASP A 129 34.83 -23.35 13.01
N VAL A 130 35.35 -22.26 13.57
CA VAL A 130 36.57 -22.29 14.38
C VAL A 130 36.35 -23.05 15.70
N ALA A 131 35.14 -22.97 16.27
CA ALA A 131 34.82 -23.61 17.55
C ALA A 131 34.64 -25.13 17.45
N GLU A 132 34.46 -25.70 16.25
CA GLU A 132 34.21 -27.14 16.02
C GLU A 132 35.28 -28.05 16.68
N ALA A 133 36.55 -27.61 16.67
CA ALA A 133 37.65 -28.36 17.27
C ALA A 133 37.51 -28.53 18.80
N SER A 134 36.88 -27.57 19.47
CA SER A 134 36.68 -27.55 20.92
C SER A 134 35.25 -27.89 21.36
N TRP A 135 34.30 -27.77 20.43
CA TRP A 135 32.87 -27.92 20.68
C TRP A 135 32.21 -28.63 19.49
N PRO A 136 32.11 -29.97 19.52
CA PRO A 136 31.60 -30.76 18.39
C PRO A 136 30.16 -30.39 17.97
N GLU A 137 29.31 -29.95 18.91
CA GLU A 137 27.96 -29.50 18.60
C GLU A 137 27.92 -28.18 17.80
N ALA A 138 29.03 -27.44 17.69
CA ALA A 138 29.11 -26.19 16.92
C ALA A 138 28.69 -26.37 15.47
N GLN A 139 28.95 -27.54 14.87
CA GLN A 139 28.54 -27.84 13.49
C GLN A 139 27.01 -27.86 13.34
N ALA A 140 26.30 -28.47 14.30
CA ALA A 140 24.84 -28.50 14.30
C ALA A 140 24.25 -27.11 14.57
N GLU A 141 24.86 -26.35 15.48
CA GLU A 141 24.49 -24.97 15.76
C GLU A 141 24.67 -24.05 14.55
N LYS A 142 25.77 -24.22 13.81
CA LYS A 142 26.03 -23.49 12.56
C LYS A 142 24.95 -23.76 11.54
N ALA A 143 24.59 -25.02 11.31
CA ALA A 143 23.55 -25.38 10.35
C ALA A 143 22.20 -24.72 10.70
N GLU A 144 21.84 -24.67 11.99
CA GLU A 144 20.63 -23.98 12.43
C GLU A 144 20.69 -22.46 12.24
N ILE A 145 21.83 -21.82 12.55
CA ILE A 145 22.03 -20.38 12.35
C ILE A 145 21.99 -20.02 10.87
N GLU A 146 22.65 -20.82 10.02
CA GLU A 146 22.71 -20.63 8.58
C GLU A 146 21.30 -20.71 7.96
N GLU A 147 20.49 -21.69 8.38
CA GLU A 147 19.11 -21.81 7.94
C GLU A 147 18.28 -20.58 8.33
N ARG A 148 18.39 -20.10 9.58
CA ARG A 148 17.69 -18.87 10.01
C ARG A 148 18.15 -17.63 9.26
N ARG A 149 19.45 -17.52 9.00
CA ARG A 149 20.00 -16.42 8.20
C ARG A 149 19.40 -16.43 6.79
N LYS A 150 19.36 -17.59 6.12
CA LYS A 150 18.79 -17.74 4.77
C LYS A 150 17.30 -17.39 4.74
N GLN A 151 16.53 -17.86 5.72
CA GLN A 151 15.11 -17.52 5.85
C GLN A 151 14.90 -16.01 6.03
N TYR A 152 15.71 -15.39 6.88
CA TYR A 152 15.64 -13.94 7.10
C TYR A 152 16.04 -13.13 5.86
N GLU A 153 17.10 -13.55 5.17
CA GLU A 153 17.55 -12.95 3.91
C GLU A 153 16.48 -13.04 2.81
N ALA A 154 15.84 -14.20 2.66
CA ALA A 154 14.72 -14.39 1.74
C ALA A 154 13.52 -13.50 2.09
N ALA A 155 13.20 -13.34 3.38
CA ALA A 155 12.14 -12.43 3.82
C ALA A 155 12.46 -10.96 3.50
N LEU A 156 13.72 -10.54 3.66
CA LEU A 156 14.18 -9.20 3.31
C LEU A 156 14.09 -8.96 1.80
N GLU A 157 14.50 -9.92 0.98
CA GLU A 157 14.38 -9.86 -0.48
C GLU A 157 12.91 -9.77 -0.91
N SER A 158 12.04 -10.64 -0.38
CA SER A 158 10.60 -10.63 -0.62
C SER A 158 9.98 -9.25 -0.33
N ARG A 159 10.35 -8.64 0.81
CA ARG A 159 9.91 -7.27 1.16
C ARG A 159 10.39 -6.23 0.14
N GLN A 160 11.62 -6.33 -0.34
CA GLN A 160 12.15 -5.41 -1.35
C GLN A 160 11.41 -5.57 -2.68
N LEU A 161 11.17 -6.81 -3.12
CA LEU A 161 10.41 -7.11 -4.34
C LEU A 161 8.97 -6.59 -4.26
N ALA A 162 8.27 -6.81 -3.15
CA ALA A 162 6.93 -6.29 -2.93
C ALA A 162 6.90 -4.75 -2.98
N ALA A 163 7.85 -4.09 -2.33
CA ALA A 163 7.96 -2.63 -2.37
C ALA A 163 8.26 -2.12 -3.79
N GLN A 164 9.14 -2.80 -4.54
CA GLN A 164 9.44 -2.44 -5.93
C GLN A 164 8.23 -2.63 -6.85
N LYS A 165 7.51 -3.74 -6.70
CA LYS A 165 6.26 -4.00 -7.44
C LYS A 165 5.24 -2.87 -7.22
N ALA A 166 5.02 -2.46 -5.98
CA ALA A 166 4.11 -1.35 -5.66
C ALA A 166 4.57 -0.01 -6.28
N ARG A 167 5.89 0.27 -6.27
CA ARG A 167 6.45 1.47 -6.94
C ARG A 167 6.20 1.44 -8.45
N ASN A 168 6.46 0.31 -9.11
CA ASN A 168 6.23 0.15 -10.55
C ASN A 168 4.75 0.32 -10.91
N LEU A 169 3.85 -0.27 -10.12
CA LEU A 169 2.40 -0.16 -10.35
C LEU A 169 1.87 1.24 -10.05
N ARG A 170 2.48 1.99 -9.13
CA ARG A 170 2.18 3.41 -8.94
C ARG A 170 2.48 4.21 -10.22
N VAL A 171 3.64 3.98 -10.83
CA VAL A 171 4.01 4.63 -12.10
C VAL A 171 3.04 4.25 -13.22
N ALA A 172 2.67 2.97 -13.32
CA ALA A 172 1.69 2.50 -14.30
C ALA A 172 0.31 3.17 -14.11
N ARG A 173 -0.16 3.28 -12.87
CA ARG A 173 -1.39 4.00 -12.53
C ARG A 173 -1.30 5.48 -12.91
N ASP A 174 -0.19 6.15 -12.60
CA ASP A 174 -0.02 7.57 -12.92
C ASP A 174 0.00 7.79 -14.44
N ALA A 175 0.64 6.90 -15.20
CA ALA A 175 0.58 6.91 -16.67
C ALA A 175 -0.84 6.68 -17.21
N ALA A 176 -1.57 5.70 -16.66
CA ALA A 176 -2.96 5.45 -17.04
C ALA A 176 -3.87 6.66 -16.74
N LYS A 177 -3.60 7.38 -15.64
CA LYS A 177 -4.30 8.62 -15.30
C LYS A 177 -4.01 9.73 -16.31
N GLU A 178 -2.75 9.96 -16.68
CA GLU A 178 -2.41 10.96 -17.71
C GLU A 178 -3.06 10.64 -19.07
N ALA A 179 -3.07 9.36 -19.45
CA ALA A 179 -3.77 8.90 -20.65
C ALA A 179 -5.28 9.15 -20.57
N PHE A 180 -5.90 8.87 -19.42
CA PHE A 180 -7.31 9.17 -19.17
C PHE A 180 -7.61 10.67 -19.27
N LEU A 181 -6.80 11.53 -18.64
CA LEU A 181 -7.00 12.99 -18.68
C LEU A 181 -6.92 13.52 -20.12
N THR A 182 -5.97 13.02 -20.91
CA THR A 182 -5.83 13.36 -22.32
C THR A 182 -7.07 12.93 -23.12
N MET A 183 -7.51 11.69 -22.93
CA MET A 183 -8.72 11.15 -23.55
C MET A 183 -9.97 11.96 -23.17
N TYR A 184 -10.11 12.34 -21.90
CA TYR A 184 -11.25 13.12 -21.41
C TYR A 184 -11.35 14.48 -22.11
N VAL A 185 -10.21 15.18 -22.26
CA VAL A 185 -10.14 16.45 -23.00
C VAL A 185 -10.49 16.27 -24.48
N GLU A 186 -10.06 15.16 -25.08
CA GLU A 186 -10.43 14.82 -26.46
C GLU A 186 -11.94 14.62 -26.59
N VAL A 187 -12.56 13.84 -25.70
CA VAL A 187 -14.02 13.61 -25.68
C VAL A 187 -14.77 14.93 -25.51
N MET A 188 -14.35 15.79 -24.58
CA MET A 188 -14.92 17.14 -24.42
C MET A 188 -14.86 17.95 -25.72
N SER A 189 -13.72 17.92 -26.41
CA SER A 189 -13.53 18.67 -27.64
C SER A 189 -14.42 18.14 -28.78
N ARG A 190 -14.63 16.82 -28.83
CA ARG A 190 -15.53 16.18 -29.81
C ARG A 190 -17.00 16.48 -29.53
N VAL A 191 -17.42 16.46 -28.26
CA VAL A 191 -18.78 16.87 -27.86
C VAL A 191 -19.02 18.35 -28.23
N ALA A 192 -18.05 19.23 -27.99
CA ALA A 192 -18.16 20.63 -28.38
C ALA A 192 -18.26 20.83 -29.90
N ALA A 193 -17.62 19.97 -30.69
CA ALA A 193 -17.71 19.99 -32.15
C ALA A 193 -19.07 19.46 -32.67
N GLU A 194 -19.66 18.48 -31.99
CA GLU A 194 -20.99 17.94 -32.33
C GLU A 194 -22.11 18.94 -32.04
N PHE A 195 -21.98 19.73 -30.97
CA PHE A 195 -22.97 20.73 -30.53
C PHE A 195 -22.41 22.15 -30.57
N PRO A 196 -22.10 22.71 -31.76
CA PRO A 196 -21.47 24.02 -31.84
C PRO A 196 -22.39 25.11 -31.27
N ARG A 197 -21.84 25.94 -30.38
CA ARG A 197 -22.52 27.07 -29.69
C ARG A 197 -23.64 26.70 -28.71
N ASP A 198 -23.99 25.43 -28.56
CA ASP A 198 -24.97 24.97 -27.59
C ASP A 198 -24.27 24.57 -26.26
N LYS A 199 -23.89 25.59 -25.48
CA LYS A 199 -23.23 25.38 -24.19
C LYS A 199 -24.09 24.58 -23.20
N PRO A 200 -25.41 24.85 -23.04
CA PRO A 200 -26.26 24.08 -22.13
C PRO A 200 -26.22 22.57 -22.42
N THR A 201 -26.28 22.18 -23.70
CA THR A 201 -26.20 20.77 -24.08
C THR A 201 -24.79 20.19 -23.89
N GLN A 202 -23.73 20.93 -24.26
CA GLN A 202 -22.35 20.53 -23.96
C GLN A 202 -22.13 20.27 -22.47
N ASP A 203 -22.72 21.14 -21.64
CA ASP A 203 -22.52 21.08 -20.21
C ASP A 203 -23.24 19.89 -19.55
N LEU A 204 -24.26 19.33 -20.20
CA LEU A 204 -24.97 18.14 -19.73
C LEU A 204 -24.10 16.87 -19.73
N PHE A 205 -23.03 16.83 -20.53
CA PHE A 205 -22.21 15.62 -20.71
C PHE A 205 -21.10 15.45 -19.66
N PHE A 206 -20.80 16.48 -18.88
CA PHE A 206 -19.68 16.46 -17.94
C PHE A 206 -20.16 16.92 -16.58
N ASP A 207 -19.82 16.18 -15.53
CA ASP A 207 -20.11 16.57 -14.16
C ASP A 207 -19.04 17.54 -13.65
N GLU A 208 -19.38 18.32 -12.64
CA GLU A 208 -18.44 19.23 -12.02
C GLU A 208 -17.43 18.49 -11.15
N VAL A 209 -16.16 18.91 -11.25
CA VAL A 209 -15.13 18.47 -10.32
C VAL A 209 -15.35 19.17 -8.98
N ARG A 210 -16.25 18.65 -8.14
CA ARG A 210 -16.42 19.15 -6.77
C ARG A 210 -15.11 18.97 -6.01
N THR A 211 -14.55 20.09 -5.52
CA THR A 211 -13.36 20.06 -4.66
C THR A 211 -13.74 19.47 -3.29
N ARG A 212 -12.78 18.89 -2.55
CA ARG A 212 -13.03 18.33 -1.20
C ARG A 212 -13.71 19.33 -0.26
N SER A 213 -13.42 20.63 -0.41
CA SER A 213 -14.07 21.69 0.36
C SER A 213 -15.57 21.77 0.09
N ALA A 214 -15.99 21.63 -1.18
CA ALA A 214 -17.40 21.72 -1.56
C ALA A 214 -18.20 20.47 -1.16
N LEU A 215 -17.56 19.30 -1.13
CA LEU A 215 -18.18 18.05 -0.64
C LEU A 215 -18.47 18.10 0.86
N ALA A 216 -17.52 18.62 1.66
CA ALA A 216 -17.71 18.75 3.11
C ALA A 216 -18.84 19.74 3.47
N THR A 217 -19.10 20.75 2.63
CA THR A 217 -20.21 21.70 2.83
C THR A 217 -21.56 21.13 2.35
N ALA A 218 -21.57 20.31 1.30
CA ALA A 218 -22.79 19.68 0.80
C ALA A 218 -23.32 18.60 1.77
N ASP A 219 -22.44 17.77 2.33
CA ASP A 219 -22.83 16.77 3.35
C ASP A 219 -23.33 17.41 4.66
N ALA A 220 -22.99 18.67 4.93
CA ALA A 220 -23.48 19.43 6.07
C ALA A 220 -24.81 20.15 5.80
N SER A 221 -25.23 20.28 4.54
CA SER A 221 -26.43 21.02 4.12
C SER A 221 -27.68 20.15 3.99
N ASP A 222 -27.54 18.83 3.92
CA ASP A 222 -28.65 17.87 3.81
C ASP A 222 -29.17 17.35 5.17
N GLY A 223 -28.70 17.94 6.29
CA GLY A 223 -28.95 17.44 7.65
C GLY A 223 -29.80 18.33 8.56
N ASP A 224 -30.30 19.49 8.12
CA ASP A 224 -30.82 20.52 9.05
C ASP A 224 -32.19 21.10 8.64
N GLU A 225 -33.09 20.26 8.13
CA GLU A 225 -34.51 20.61 7.95
C GLU A 225 -35.45 19.53 8.53
N ALA A 226 -35.42 19.30 9.85
CA ALA A 226 -36.50 18.60 10.54
C ALA A 226 -36.45 18.76 12.07
N GLU A 227 -36.48 19.98 12.60
CA GLU A 227 -36.97 20.19 13.98
C GLU A 227 -37.34 21.66 14.21
N SER A 228 -38.46 22.07 13.64
CA SER A 228 -39.16 23.26 14.11
C SER A 228 -40.65 22.95 14.28
N ASP A 229 -41.06 23.10 15.53
CA ASP A 229 -42.36 23.61 15.95
C ASP A 229 -43.43 22.58 16.34
N GLU A 230 -43.45 22.24 17.63
CA GLU A 230 -44.70 22.36 18.39
C GLU A 230 -44.39 22.73 19.84
N SER A 231 -44.38 24.03 20.09
CA SER A 231 -44.53 24.59 21.43
C SER A 231 -46.00 24.45 21.84
N LEU A 232 -46.31 23.90 23.01
CA LEU A 232 -47.50 24.32 23.76
C LEU A 232 -47.32 24.13 25.26
N GLU A 233 -47.48 25.26 25.93
CA GLU A 233 -47.40 25.57 27.35
C GLU A 233 -48.45 24.83 28.19
N SER A 234 -48.17 24.71 29.50
CA SER A 234 -49.10 24.95 30.62
C SER A 234 -48.66 24.11 31.83
N SER A 235 -47.94 24.67 32.80
CA SER A 235 -48.48 25.32 34.01
C SER A 235 -49.08 24.36 35.04
N THR A 236 -48.84 24.68 36.32
CA THR A 236 -49.55 24.24 37.55
C THR A 236 -49.26 22.82 38.07
N THR A 237 -49.21 22.49 39.38
CA THR A 237 -49.27 23.20 40.66
C THR A 237 -49.11 22.16 41.80
N THR A 238 -48.40 22.54 42.88
CA THR A 238 -48.43 22.07 44.29
C THR A 238 -48.04 20.65 44.76
N ALA A 239 -47.33 20.74 45.90
CA ALA A 239 -47.26 19.90 47.10
C ALA A 239 -46.33 18.69 47.08
#